data_AF-A0ABC8ST47-F1
#
_entry.id   AF-A0ABC8ST47-F1
#
_cell.length_a   1.000
_cell.length_b   1.000
_cell.length_c   1.000
_cell.angle_alpha   90.00
_cell.angle_beta   90.00
_cell.angle_gamma   90.00
#
_symmetry.space_group_name_H-M   'P 1'
#
loop_
_entity.id
_entity.type
_entity.pdbx_description
1 polymer ?
#
loop_
_entity_poly.entity_id
_entity_poly.type
_entity_poly.pdbx_seq_one_letter_code
_entity_poly.pdbx_strand_id
1 'polypeptide(L)' 'MEKKDGFVTARPQKVLSLHTTHSLKFLGLQQYLGFWSGPNYGKGVIIRVIDSGVLPNHPSFGDEGMPPPPAKWKGK' A
#
# COMPACT_ATOMS: atom_id res chain seq x y z
N MET A 1 23.79 25.74 3.98
CA MET A 1 23.28 24.99 2.81
C MET A 1 22.64 25.95 1.82
N GLU A 2 21.84 26.90 2.30
CA GLU A 2 21.13 27.91 1.49
C GLU A 2 22.02 28.74 0.56
N LYS A 3 23.27 29.00 0.95
CA LYS A 3 24.22 29.77 0.13
C LYS A 3 24.97 28.93 -0.92
N LYS A 4 24.67 27.64 -1.05
CA LYS A 4 25.30 26.79 -2.07
C LYS A 4 24.61 27.02 -3.40
N ASP A 5 25.41 27.13 -4.46
CA ASP A 5 24.89 27.16 -5.82
C ASP A 5 24.07 25.89 -6.09
N GLY A 6 22.91 26.04 -6.74
CA GLY A 6 21.93 24.97 -6.96
C GLY A 6 20.99 24.62 -5.78
N PHE A 7 21.07 25.31 -4.64
CA PHE A 7 20.11 25.12 -3.55
C PHE A 7 18.75 25.77 -3.88
N VAL A 8 17.67 24.99 -3.86
CA VAL A 8 16.30 25.48 -4.11
C VAL A 8 15.51 25.66 -2.82
N THR A 9 15.37 24.62 -2.01
CA THR A 9 14.65 24.68 -0.72
C THR A 9 15.03 23.49 0.16
N ALA A 10 14.84 23.64 1.48
CA ALA A 10 14.91 22.55 2.44
C ALA A 10 13.70 22.59 3.37
N ARG A 11 13.26 21.43 3.84
CA ARG A 11 12.23 21.31 4.88
C ARG A 11 12.78 20.49 6.04
N PRO A 12 12.48 20.87 7.30
CA PRO A 12 12.85 20.06 8.45
C PRO A 12 12.27 18.65 8.33
N GLN A 13 13.09 17.64 8.65
CA GLN A 13 12.60 16.28 8.82
C GLN A 13 11.58 16.25 9.96
N LYS A 14 10.47 15.54 9.75
CA LYS A 14 9.44 15.33 10.77
C LYS A 14 9.22 13.84 10.97
N VAL A 15 9.12 13.43 12.23
CA VAL A 15 8.66 12.09 12.60
C VAL A 15 7.14 12.09 12.58
N LEU A 16 6.53 11.10 11.93
CA LEU A 16 5.09 10.92 11.88
C LEU A 16 4.68 9.70 12.71
N SER A 17 3.51 9.77 13.34
CA SER A 17 2.93 8.66 14.09
C SER A 17 2.04 7.81 13.18
N LEU A 18 1.87 6.53 13.51
CA LEU A 18 0.90 5.67 12.82
C LEU A 18 -0.53 6.12 13.14
N HIS A 19 -1.37 6.26 12.11
CA HIS A 19 -2.70 6.86 12.23
C HIS A 19 -3.86 5.84 12.26
N THR A 20 -3.60 4.55 12.09
CA THR A 20 -4.67 3.54 11.96
C THR A 20 -4.53 2.41 12.96
N THR A 21 -5.63 2.10 13.67
CA THR A 21 -5.76 0.90 14.50
C THR A 21 -6.71 -0.14 13.89
N HIS A 22 -7.79 0.28 13.19
CA HIS A 22 -8.82 -0.62 12.61
C HIS A 22 -9.40 -0.14 11.26
N SER A 23 -8.68 -0.36 10.15
CA SER A 23 -8.98 0.21 8.83
C SER A 23 -10.27 -0.29 8.16
N LEU A 24 -10.58 -1.59 8.24
CA LEU A 24 -11.72 -2.16 7.50
C LEU A 24 -13.07 -1.70 8.04
N LYS A 25 -13.22 -1.70 9.38
CA LYS A 25 -14.44 -1.24 10.05
C LYS A 25 -14.63 0.27 9.88
N PHE A 26 -13.55 1.05 9.93
CA PHE A 26 -13.59 2.49 9.66
C PHE A 26 -14.10 2.81 8.25
N LEU A 27 -13.72 2.01 7.25
CA LEU A 27 -14.13 2.18 5.85
C LEU A 27 -15.48 1.52 5.50
N GLY A 28 -16.16 0.89 6.46
CA GLY A 28 -17.45 0.22 6.23
C GLY A 28 -17.37 -0.99 5.28
N LEU A 29 -16.19 -1.58 5.10
CA LEU A 29 -16.01 -2.73 4.21
C LEU A 29 -16.49 -4.01 4.91
N GLN A 30 -17.56 -4.61 4.39
CA GLN A 30 -18.09 -5.89 4.87
C GLN A 30 -17.76 -7.00 3.87
N GLN A 31 -17.37 -8.17 4.39
CA GLN A 31 -17.17 -9.36 3.59
C GLN A 31 -18.49 -9.78 2.90
N TYR A 32 -18.39 -10.17 1.62
CA TYR A 32 -19.47 -10.71 0.78
C TYR A 32 -20.61 -9.75 0.40
N LEU A 33 -20.52 -8.47 0.76
CA LEU A 33 -21.52 -7.45 0.44
C LEU A 33 -20.87 -6.23 -0.24
N GLY A 34 -21.64 -5.51 -1.05
CA GLY A 34 -21.18 -4.27 -1.70
C GLY A 34 -20.03 -4.49 -2.68
N PHE A 35 -18.96 -3.68 -2.57
CA PHE A 35 -17.80 -3.70 -3.48
C PHE A 35 -17.14 -5.09 -3.64
N TRP A 36 -17.30 -5.97 -2.64
CA TRP A 36 -16.70 -7.31 -2.61
C TRP A 36 -17.56 -8.41 -3.23
N SER A 37 -18.73 -8.08 -3.80
CA SER A 37 -19.60 -9.04 -4.52
C SER A 37 -19.29 -9.16 -6.02
N GLY A 38 -18.47 -8.25 -6.56
CA GLY A 38 -18.12 -8.23 -7.97
C GLY A 38 -17.07 -9.29 -8.34
N PRO A 39 -17.09 -9.81 -9.58
CA PRO A 39 -16.02 -10.66 -10.05
C PRO A 39 -14.72 -9.85 -10.11
N ASN A 40 -13.62 -10.46 -9.68
CA ASN A 40 -12.23 -10.01 -9.82
C ASN A 40 -11.51 -9.42 -8.61
N TYR A 41 -12.10 -9.17 -7.43
CA TYR A 41 -11.37 -8.85 -6.17
C TYR A 41 -10.11 -7.95 -6.28
N GLY A 42 -10.09 -6.96 -7.19
CA GLY A 42 -8.92 -6.10 -7.43
C GLY A 42 -7.79 -6.70 -8.28
N LYS A 43 -7.99 -7.83 -8.96
CA LYS A 43 -7.03 -8.45 -9.90
C LYS A 43 -6.52 -7.42 -10.90
N GLY A 44 -5.20 -7.33 -11.04
CA GLY A 44 -4.56 -6.36 -11.94
C GLY A 44 -4.25 -4.99 -11.32
N VAL A 45 -4.72 -4.73 -10.10
CA VAL A 45 -4.46 -3.52 -9.34
C VAL A 45 -3.26 -3.75 -8.41
N ILE A 46 -2.39 -2.76 -8.30
CA ILE A 46 -1.23 -2.78 -7.40
C ILE A 46 -1.36 -1.60 -6.46
N ILE A 47 -1.38 -1.88 -5.16
CA ILE A 47 -1.45 -0.89 -4.09
C ILE A 47 -0.08 -0.83 -3.43
N ARG A 48 0.57 0.34 -3.48
CA ARG A 48 1.82 0.56 -2.75
C ARG A 48 1.50 1.07 -1.35
N VAL A 49 2.02 0.38 -0.35
CA VAL A 49 1.89 0.76 1.06
C VAL A 49 3.24 1.34 1.53
N ILE A 50 3.23 2.56 2.06
CA ILE A 50 4.40 3.21 2.66
C ILE A 50 4.24 3.11 4.16
N ASP A 51 4.91 2.14 4.77
CA ASP A 51 4.80 1.80 6.19
C ASP A 51 6.14 1.26 6.71
N SER A 52 6.12 0.70 7.91
CA SER A 52 7.22 0.02 8.62
C SER A 52 7.74 -1.26 7.94
N GLY A 53 7.13 -1.69 6.83
CA GLY A 53 7.53 -2.86 6.06
C GLY A 53 6.41 -3.90 6.00
N VAL A 54 6.80 -5.15 5.73
CA VAL A 54 5.89 -6.30 5.66
C VAL A 54 6.55 -7.51 6.31
N LEU A 55 5.75 -8.41 6.87
CA LEU A 55 6.18 -9.74 7.30
C LEU A 55 5.87 -10.74 6.17
N PRO A 56 6.83 -11.09 5.28
CA PRO A 56 6.52 -11.79 4.03
C PRO A 56 5.96 -13.20 4.24
N ASN A 57 6.35 -13.84 5.34
CA ASN A 57 6.00 -15.23 5.64
C ASN A 57 4.66 -15.37 6.39
N HIS A 58 3.93 -14.27 6.62
CA HIS A 58 2.62 -14.35 7.26
C HIS A 58 1.59 -14.98 6.29
N PRO A 59 0.70 -15.89 6.74
CA PRO A 59 -0.25 -16.58 5.84
C PRO A 59 -1.15 -15.67 5.00
N SER A 60 -1.41 -14.44 5.47
CA SER A 60 -2.17 -13.42 4.72
C SER A 60 -1.50 -12.94 3.43
N PHE A 61 -0.21 -13.22 3.22
CA PHE A 61 0.53 -12.89 1.99
C PHE A 61 0.79 -14.12 1.10
N GLY A 62 0.13 -15.25 1.37
CA GLY A 62 0.18 -16.42 0.50
C GLY A 62 -0.41 -16.09 -0.88
N ASP A 63 0.25 -16.58 -1.94
CA ASP A 63 -0.11 -16.33 -3.33
C ASP A 63 -0.78 -17.54 -4.01
N GLU A 64 -1.24 -18.52 -3.21
CA GLU A 64 -1.96 -19.68 -3.72
C GLU A 64 -3.21 -19.25 -4.50
N GLY A 65 -3.31 -19.68 -5.76
CA GLY A 65 -4.40 -19.30 -6.67
C GLY A 65 -4.29 -17.90 -7.28
N MET A 66 -3.23 -17.13 -6.96
CA MET A 66 -3.02 -15.82 -7.55
C MET A 66 -2.44 -15.91 -8.98
N PRO A 67 -2.92 -15.08 -9.92
CA PRO A 67 -2.33 -14.98 -11.24
C PRO A 67 -0.94 -14.31 -11.17
N PRO A 68 -0.10 -14.45 -12.22
CA PRO A 68 1.16 -13.74 -12.29
C PRO A 68 0.95 -12.20 -12.22
N PRO A 69 1.96 -11.44 -11.77
CA PRO A 69 1.88 -9.99 -11.72
C PRO A 69 1.49 -9.37 -13.08
N PRO A 70 0.76 -8.23 -13.09
CA PRO A 70 0.38 -7.56 -14.33
C PRO A 70 1.61 -7.18 -15.16
N ALA A 71 1.57 -7.40 -16.48
CA ALA A 71 2.72 -7.15 -17.38
C ALA A 71 3.24 -5.70 -17.34
N LYS A 72 2.40 -4.74 -16.95
CA LYS A 72 2.78 -3.33 -16.76
C LYS A 72 3.65 -3.07 -15.52
N TRP A 73 3.73 -4.02 -14.60
CA TRP A 73 4.51 -3.88 -13.37
C TRP A 73 6.00 -3.95 -13.65
N LYS A 74 6.74 -2.95 -13.13
CA LYS A 74 8.20 -2.83 -13.30
C LYS A 74 8.95 -2.73 -11.98
N GLY A 75 8.26 -2.92 -10.85
CA GLY A 75 8.92 -2.95 -9.55
C GLY A 75 9.82 -4.18 -9.44
N LYS A 76 10.96 -4.00 -8.76
CA LYS A 76 11.89 -5.06 -8.38
C LYS A 76 11.90 -5.16 -6.86
#